data_AF-A0A8A1URZ4-F1
#
_entry.id   AF-A0A8A1URZ4-F1
#
_cell.length_a   1.000
_cell.length_b   1.000
_cell.length_c   1.000
_cell.angle_alpha   90.00
_cell.angle_beta   90.00
_cell.angle_gamma   90.00
#
_symmetry.space_group_name_H-M   'P 1'
#
loop_
_entity.id
_entity.type
_entity.pdbx_description
1 polymer ?
#
loop_
_entity_poly.entity_id
_entity_poly.type
_entity_poly.pdbx_seq_one_letter_code
_entity_poly.pdbx_strand_id
1 'polypeptide(L)'
;MHETPEDMKRLQRLLDDSYAAAGPYLRSVIAAERRLDAEGVVAEMGTLRVMALATTTSDGERLQITVHGRAAEVFPAEDRGLESFLIGAYGREAWESRRSAHSWARIDPHRMITYRDR
;
A
#
# COMPACT_ATOMS: atom_id res chain seq x y z
N MET A 1 5.04 18.31 -8.12
CA MET A 1 4.14 18.38 -6.96
C MET A 1 2.79 18.84 -7.45
N HIS A 2 1.81 17.96 -7.38
CA HIS A 2 0.40 18.24 -7.71
C HIS A 2 -0.45 18.41 -6.43
N GLU A 3 0.15 18.19 -5.27
CA GLU A 3 -0.48 18.21 -3.95
C GLU A 3 -0.76 19.64 -3.50
N THR A 4 -1.95 19.88 -2.95
CA THR A 4 -2.33 21.18 -2.40
C THR A 4 -1.78 21.36 -0.97
N PRO A 5 -1.74 22.60 -0.45
CA PRO A 5 -1.39 22.83 0.95
C PRO A 5 -2.27 22.06 1.95
N GLU A 6 -3.53 21.77 1.61
CA GLU A 6 -4.41 20.99 2.48
C GLU A 6 -4.07 19.49 2.44
N ASP A 7 -3.69 18.97 1.27
CA ASP A 7 -3.21 17.58 1.13
C ASP A 7 -1.97 17.36 1.99
N MET A 8 -1.03 18.30 1.98
CA MET A 8 0.19 18.25 2.80
C MET A 8 -0.12 18.22 4.31
N LYS A 9 -1.04 19.07 4.77
CA LYS A 9 -1.49 19.06 6.17
C LYS A 9 -2.18 17.76 6.56
N ARG A 10 -2.99 17.21 5.65
CA ARG A 10 -3.67 15.93 5.88
C ARG A 10 -2.68 14.78 5.97
N LEU A 11 -1.68 14.75 5.09
CA LEU A 11 -0.62 13.75 5.10
C LEU A 11 0.20 13.85 6.40
N GLN A 12 0.57 15.06 6.81
CA GLN A 12 1.33 15.25 8.05
C GLN A 12 0.57 14.72 9.27
N ARG A 13 -0.72 15.06 9.41
CA ARG A 13 -1.59 14.53 10.48
C ARG A 13 -1.62 13.00 10.46
N LEU A 14 -1.79 12.39 9.29
CA LEU A 14 -1.82 10.94 9.15
C LEU A 14 -0.50 10.28 9.62
N LEU A 15 0.65 10.85 9.25
CA LEU A 15 1.96 10.35 9.66
C LEU A 15 2.14 10.44 11.19
N ASP A 16 1.72 11.56 11.77
CA ASP A 16 1.81 11.79 13.22
C ASP A 16 0.89 10.87 14.01
N ASP A 17 -0.37 10.75 13.60
CA ASP A 17 -1.36 9.88 14.24
C ASP A 17 -0.94 8.40 14.14
N SER A 18 -0.42 7.98 12.98
CA SER A 18 0.07 6.62 12.77
C SER A 18 1.26 6.29 13.68
N TYR A 19 2.22 7.21 13.81
CA TYR A 19 3.35 7.02 14.71
C TYR A 19 2.93 7.06 16.19
N ALA A 20 1.97 7.91 16.55
CA ALA A 20 1.39 7.96 17.88
C ALA A 20 0.61 6.68 18.22
N ALA A 21 0.01 6.01 17.24
CA ALA A 21 -0.64 4.72 17.45
C ALA A 21 0.35 3.53 17.50
N ALA A 22 1.58 3.69 16.98
CA ALA A 22 2.57 2.63 16.96
C ALA A 22 3.03 2.21 18.37
N GLY A 23 3.08 0.90 18.62
CA GLY A 23 3.54 0.33 19.89
C GLY A 23 5.05 0.54 20.14
N PRO A 24 5.53 0.29 21.38
CA PRO A 24 6.91 0.61 21.78
C PRO A 24 8.00 -0.02 20.90
N TYR A 25 7.79 -1.26 20.46
CA TYR A 25 8.73 -1.95 19.57
C TYR A 25 8.81 -1.30 18.19
N LEU A 26 7.67 -0.96 17.58
CA LEU A 26 7.67 -0.38 16.24
C LEU A 26 8.30 1.03 16.25
N ARG A 27 8.09 1.80 17.33
CA ARG A 27 8.76 3.10 17.51
C ARG A 27 10.28 2.97 17.67
N SER A 28 10.78 1.89 18.30
CA SER A 28 12.23 1.67 18.41
C SER A 28 12.88 1.28 17.08
N VAL A 29 12.12 0.65 16.17
CA VAL A 29 12.59 0.30 14.82
C VAL A 29 12.58 1.51 13.88
N ILE A 30 11.50 2.30 13.87
CA ILE A 30 11.36 3.45 12.95
C ILE A 30 12.30 4.60 13.34
N ALA A 31 12.55 4.80 14.65
CA ALA A 31 13.35 5.87 15.24
C ALA A 31 12.87 7.29 14.86
N ALA A 32 12.54 8.11 15.86
CA ALA A 32 11.93 9.42 15.64
C ALA A 32 12.82 10.35 14.78
N GLU A 33 14.13 10.22 14.92
CA GLU A 33 15.14 11.05 14.26
C GLU A 33 15.25 10.77 12.76
N ARG A 34 14.73 9.63 12.31
CA ARG A 34 14.74 9.20 10.90
C ARG A 34 13.39 9.35 10.22
N ARG A 35 12.37 9.86 10.92
CA ARG A 35 11.07 10.12 10.32
C ARG A 35 11.16 11.26 9.33
N LEU A 36 10.54 11.04 8.18
CA LEU A 36 10.24 12.09 7.22
C LEU A 36 8.92 12.78 7.62
N ASP A 37 8.86 14.09 7.41
CA ASP A 37 7.61 14.84 7.38
C ASP A 37 6.92 14.65 6.02
N ALA A 38 5.73 15.24 5.86
CA ALA A 38 4.95 15.12 4.64
C ALA A 38 5.72 15.60 3.40
N GLU A 39 6.49 16.69 3.51
CA GLU A 39 7.32 17.21 2.43
C GLU A 39 8.43 16.24 2.04
N GLY A 40 9.13 15.69 3.03
CA GLY A 40 10.13 14.65 2.83
C GLY A 40 9.55 13.43 2.13
N VAL A 41 8.38 12.94 2.56
CA VAL A 41 7.72 11.80 1.90
C VAL A 41 7.42 12.08 0.43
N VAL A 42 6.81 13.23 0.12
CA VAL A 42 6.44 13.59 -1.27
C VAL A 42 7.68 13.78 -2.15
N ALA A 43 8.72 14.43 -1.63
CA ALA A 43 10.00 14.59 -2.34
C ALA A 43 10.63 13.24 -2.68
N GLU A 44 10.60 12.32 -1.72
CA GLU A 44 11.14 10.98 -1.86
C GLU A 44 10.31 10.16 -2.89
N MET A 45 8.98 10.29 -2.90
CA MET A 45 8.08 9.64 -3.86
C MET A 45 8.22 10.12 -5.31
N GLY A 46 8.90 11.25 -5.56
CA GLY A 46 9.23 11.73 -6.90
C GLY A 46 10.26 10.88 -7.67
N THR A 47 10.70 9.75 -7.10
CA THR A 47 11.69 8.83 -7.67
C THR A 47 11.17 7.39 -7.70
N LEU A 48 11.82 6.49 -8.44
CA LEU A 48 11.49 5.05 -8.42
C LEU A 48 11.75 4.45 -7.04
N ARG A 49 10.70 3.97 -6.37
CA ARG A 49 10.80 3.36 -5.03
C ARG A 49 10.01 2.07 -4.87
N VAL A 50 10.43 1.27 -3.90
CA VAL A 50 9.68 0.11 -3.42
C VAL A 50 8.57 0.60 -2.49
N MET A 51 7.32 0.39 -2.90
CA MET A 51 6.15 0.64 -2.08
C MET A 51 5.87 -0.60 -1.22
N ALA A 52 5.98 -0.48 0.10
CA ALA A 52 5.53 -1.50 1.03
C ALA A 52 4.07 -1.19 1.42
N LEU A 53 3.12 -1.79 0.70
CA LEU A 53 1.70 -1.62 0.96
C LEU A 53 1.26 -2.64 2.03
N ALA A 54 0.80 -2.17 3.19
CA ALA A 54 -0.01 -2.97 4.10
C ALA A 54 -1.47 -2.70 3.75
N THR A 55 -2.10 -3.61 2.99
CA THR A 55 -3.55 -3.54 2.76
C THR A 55 -4.26 -4.06 4.01
N THR A 56 -4.96 -3.19 4.72
CA THR A 56 -5.97 -3.63 5.69
C THR A 56 -7.22 -4.00 4.89
N THR A 57 -7.78 -5.18 5.15
CA THR A 57 -9.14 -5.49 4.70
C THR A 57 -10.13 -4.52 5.37
N SER A 58 -11.36 -4.41 4.85
CA SER A 58 -12.44 -3.63 5.49
C SER A 58 -12.66 -3.98 6.97
N ASP A 59 -12.24 -5.18 7.35
CA ASP A 59 -12.50 -5.78 8.66
C ASP A 59 -11.33 -5.58 9.64
N GLY A 60 -10.29 -4.83 9.25
CA GLY A 60 -9.17 -4.49 10.15
C GLY A 60 -8.31 -5.69 10.54
N GLU A 61 -8.08 -6.60 9.60
CA GLU A 61 -7.24 -7.79 9.80
C GLU A 61 -5.88 -7.46 10.45
N ARG A 62 -5.55 -8.17 11.54
CA ARG A 62 -4.27 -8.05 12.28
C ARG A 62 -3.14 -8.86 11.64
N LEU A 63 -3.19 -9.02 10.32
CA LEU A 63 -2.22 -9.75 9.52
C LEU A 63 -1.49 -8.77 8.61
N GLN A 64 -0.19 -8.62 8.83
CA GLN A 64 0.67 -7.86 7.93
C GLN A 64 1.51 -8.83 7.10
N ILE A 65 1.49 -8.65 5.77
CA ILE A 65 2.39 -9.34 4.85
C ILE A 65 3.19 -8.28 4.11
N THR A 66 4.51 -8.31 4.24
CA THR A 66 5.43 -7.49 3.44
C THR A 66 6.01 -8.35 2.32
N VAL A 67 5.75 -7.95 1.08
CA VAL A 67 6.24 -8.65 -0.12
C VAL A 67 7.28 -7.78 -0.83
N HIS A 68 8.49 -8.30 -0.98
CA HIS A 68 9.51 -7.72 -1.85
C HIS A 68 9.54 -8.50 -3.16
N GLY A 69 9.43 -7.79 -4.28
CA GLY A 69 9.38 -8.40 -5.60
C GLY A 69 9.46 -7.35 -6.70
N ARG A 70 9.38 -7.83 -7.94
CA ARG A 70 9.30 -6.94 -9.12
C ARG A 70 7.83 -6.72 -9.46
N ALA A 71 7.43 -5.47 -9.63
CA ALA A 71 6.13 -5.16 -10.21
C ALA A 71 6.19 -5.38 -11.73
N ALA A 72 5.22 -6.11 -12.26
CA ALA A 72 4.97 -6.24 -13.68
C ALA A 72 3.56 -5.76 -13.98
N GLU A 73 3.41 -4.88 -14.96
CA GLU A 73 2.10 -4.46 -15.44
C GLU A 73 1.34 -5.68 -15.98
N VAL A 74 0.04 -5.72 -15.70
CA VAL A 74 -0.85 -6.77 -16.20
C VAL A 74 -2.14 -6.14 -16.72
N PHE A 75 -2.82 -6.85 -17.60
CA PHE A 75 -4.09 -6.45 -18.19
C PHE A 75 -5.11 -7.53 -17.90
N PRO A 76 -5.78 -7.51 -16.73
CA PRO A 76 -6.59 -8.64 -16.31
C PRO A 76 -7.75 -8.94 -17.28
N ALA A 77 -8.31 -7.94 -17.94
CA ALA A 77 -9.34 -8.12 -18.98
C ALA A 77 -8.85 -8.90 -20.22
N GLU A 78 -7.53 -9.01 -20.42
CA GLU A 78 -6.90 -9.76 -21.51
C GLU A 78 -6.46 -11.18 -21.08
N ASP A 79 -6.50 -11.47 -19.77
CA ASP A 79 -6.18 -12.78 -19.18
C ASP A 79 -7.42 -13.35 -18.49
N ARG A 80 -8.10 -14.28 -19.17
CA ARG A 80 -9.33 -14.92 -18.65
C ARG A 80 -9.13 -15.59 -17.29
N GLY A 81 -7.95 -16.14 -17.02
CA GLY A 81 -7.65 -16.81 -15.75
C GLY A 81 -7.57 -15.79 -14.62
N LEU A 82 -6.82 -14.72 -14.84
CA LEU A 82 -6.70 -13.62 -13.88
C LEU A 82 -8.02 -12.88 -13.67
N GLU A 83 -8.78 -12.61 -14.73
CA GLU A 83 -10.12 -12.01 -14.65
C GLU A 83 -11.05 -12.86 -13.77
N SER A 84 -11.10 -14.17 -14.03
CA SER A 84 -11.95 -15.09 -13.26
C SER A 84 -11.57 -15.10 -11.78
N PHE A 85 -10.27 -15.08 -11.47
CA PHE A 85 -9.77 -15.00 -10.11
C PHE A 85 -10.21 -13.70 -9.41
N LEU A 86 -10.04 -12.54 -10.07
CA LEU A 86 -10.40 -11.24 -9.49
C LEU A 86 -11.91 -11.09 -9.28
N ILE A 87 -12.73 -11.59 -10.22
CA ILE A 87 -14.19 -11.65 -10.04
C ILE A 87 -14.55 -12.53 -8.84
N GLY A 88 -13.88 -13.67 -8.67
CA GLY A 88 -14.08 -14.55 -7.52
C GLY A 88 -13.68 -13.91 -6.19
N ALA A 89 -12.57 -13.16 -6.17
CA ALA A 89 -12.04 -12.54 -4.96
C ALA A 89 -12.82 -11.28 -4.53
N TYR A 90 -13.23 -10.44 -5.49
CA TYR A 90 -13.83 -9.13 -5.20
C TYR A 90 -15.31 -9.02 -5.55
N GLY A 91 -15.88 -10.01 -6.23
CA GLY A 91 -17.25 -9.98 -6.74
C GLY A 91 -17.37 -9.27 -8.10
N ARG A 92 -18.36 -9.68 -8.88
CA ARG A 92 -18.57 -9.20 -10.26
C ARG A 92 -18.85 -7.70 -10.35
N GLU A 93 -19.67 -7.17 -9.45
CA GLU A 93 -20.02 -5.75 -9.46
C GLU A 93 -18.79 -4.85 -9.22
N ALA A 94 -17.97 -5.21 -8.22
CA ALA A 94 -16.72 -4.50 -7.93
C ALA A 94 -15.74 -4.59 -9.11
N TRP A 95 -15.63 -5.77 -9.74
CA TRP A 95 -14.81 -5.94 -10.95
C TRP A 95 -15.22 -4.99 -12.08
N GLU A 96 -16.51 -4.96 -12.44
CA GLU A 96 -16.99 -4.11 -13.55
C GLU A 96 -16.71 -2.62 -13.31
N SER A 97 -16.84 -2.15 -12.07
CA SER A 97 -16.54 -0.75 -11.73
C SER A 97 -15.05 -0.41 -11.79
N ARG A 98 -14.14 -1.38 -11.63
CA ARG A 98 -12.70 -1.14 -11.46
C ARG A 98 -11.86 -1.52 -12.66
N ARG A 99 -12.31 -2.47 -13.50
CA ARG A 99 -11.50 -3.10 -14.55
C ARG A 99 -10.83 -2.12 -15.51
N SER A 100 -11.49 -0.99 -15.81
CA SER A 100 -10.98 0.07 -16.70
C SER A 100 -10.54 1.33 -15.98
N ALA A 101 -10.81 1.44 -14.68
CA ALA A 101 -10.55 2.65 -13.91
C ALA A 101 -9.17 2.65 -13.24
N HIS A 102 -8.49 1.50 -13.19
CA HIS A 102 -7.22 1.33 -12.49
C HIS A 102 -6.16 0.71 -13.40
N SER A 103 -4.91 1.15 -13.24
CA SER A 103 -3.75 0.39 -13.71
C SER A 103 -3.54 -0.82 -12.81
N TRP A 104 -3.24 -1.97 -13.41
CA TRP A 104 -3.05 -3.22 -12.69
C TRP A 104 -1.60 -3.67 -12.77
N ALA A 105 -1.09 -4.16 -11.64
CA ALA A 105 0.24 -4.75 -11.56
C ALA A 105 0.18 -6.04 -10.74
N ARG A 106 0.97 -7.02 -11.17
CA ARG A 106 1.31 -8.21 -10.38
C ARG A 106 2.68 -7.99 -9.76
N ILE A 107 2.83 -8.37 -8.49
CA ILE A 107 4.14 -8.49 -7.86
C ILE A 107 4.65 -9.90 -8.07
N ASP A 108 5.78 -10.05 -8.76
CA ASP A 108 6.55 -11.30 -8.82
C ASP A 108 7.42 -11.37 -7.55
N PRO A 109 7.05 -12.18 -6.53
CA PRO A 109 7.69 -12.09 -5.22
C PRO A 109 9.07 -12.74 -5.22
N HIS A 110 10.04 -12.08 -4.58
CA HIS A 110 11.36 -12.63 -4.25
C HIS A 110 11.48 -12.98 -2.75
N ARG A 111 10.81 -12.22 -1.88
CA ARG A 111 10.79 -12.45 -0.44
C ARG A 111 9.44 -12.03 0.15
N MET A 112 8.94 -12.81 1.09
CA MET A 112 7.73 -12.51 1.85
C MET A 112 8.03 -12.63 3.34
N ILE A 113 7.57 -11.67 4.12
CA ILE A 113 7.67 -11.68 5.59
C ILE A 113 6.28 -11.42 6.15
N THR A 114 5.86 -12.24 7.10
CA THR A 114 4.50 -12.21 7.67
C THR A 114 4.56 -11.99 9.17
N TYR A 115 3.71 -11.09 9.64
CA TYR A 115 3.50 -10.80 11.06
C TYR A 115 2.01 -10.90 11.35
N ARG A 116 1.66 -11.55 12.45
CA ARG A 116 0.29 -11.57 12.97
C ARG A 116 0.34 -11.14 14.42
N ASP A 117 -0.38 -10.08 14.75
CA ASP A 117 -0.56 -9.70 16.15
C ASP A 117 -1.61 -10.61 16.79
N ARG A 118 -1.42 -11.01 18.05
CA ARG A 118 -2.34 -11.91 18.77
C ARG A 118 -3.56 -11.14 19.27
#